data_AF-A0AAN0JL25-F1
#
_entry.id   AF-A0AAN0JL25-F1
#
_cell.length_a   1.000
_cell.length_b   1.000
_cell.length_c   1.000
_cell.angle_alpha   90.00
_cell.angle_beta   90.00
_cell.angle_gamma   90.00
#
_symmetry.space_group_name_H-M   'P 1'
#
loop_
_entity.id
_entity.type
_entity.pdbx_description
1 polymer ?
#
loop_
_entity_poly.entity_id
_entity_poly.type
_entity_poly.pdbx_seq_one_letter_code
_entity_poly.pdbx_strand_id
1 'polypeptide(L)'
;MACQVQERKQEWFVYFVSCTGPEWRNYVLNTWSLYDAGIHDRVVIMGLLKEVAQSHSLDTSHKDFKVVVLTEVDRLTKDAQHALRRTMELYTGTCRLILVCNSTSKLIPAIKSRCLAVRIPAPTIDEICSVLQYVCHKESLTIPDTLAKRIAEKSERNLRKAILLCEACRVQQYPFNDDQVVPDCEWEDFLRETAAMIITEQSPKRLLEVRGHYYELLTHCISPDIIFKRILNELVANCDGTLKAEVTQLAAQYQAQSQLGSKAIFHLEAFTAKFMRIYKQFLEEGLESMGF
;
A
#
# COMPACT_ATOMS: atom_id res chain seq x y z
N MET A 1 19.26 15.55 36.89
CA MET A 1 19.68 14.19 37.31
C MET A 1 19.52 13.28 36.12
N ALA A 2 20.64 13.02 35.43
CA ALA A 2 20.69 12.18 34.24
C ALA A 2 20.48 10.72 34.65
N CYS A 3 19.48 10.06 34.07
CA CYS A 3 19.30 8.62 34.22
C CYS A 3 20.15 7.94 33.15
N GLN A 4 21.22 7.30 33.60
CA GLN A 4 22.15 6.51 32.80
C GLN A 4 21.39 5.42 32.03
N VAL A 5 21.51 5.45 30.70
CA VAL A 5 21.09 4.35 29.82
C VAL A 5 22.24 3.35 29.75
N GLN A 6 21.96 2.16 30.25
CA GLN A 6 22.92 1.08 30.46
C GLN A 6 23.15 0.32 29.15
N GLU A 7 24.35 0.45 28.59
CA GLU A 7 24.90 -0.45 27.58
C GLU A 7 25.07 -1.86 28.14
N ARG A 8 24.48 -2.87 27.48
CA ARG A 8 25.20 -4.01 26.86
C ARG A 8 24.26 -5.09 26.32
N LYS A 9 24.53 -5.43 25.05
CA LYS A 9 24.52 -6.77 24.41
C LYS A 9 23.21 -7.57 24.46
N GLN A 10 22.47 -7.57 23.35
CA GLN A 10 22.43 -8.70 22.41
C GLN A 10 21.65 -8.32 21.14
N GLU A 11 22.25 -8.67 20.01
CA GLU A 11 22.01 -8.20 18.65
C GLU A 11 20.84 -8.94 18.00
N TRP A 12 19.87 -8.23 17.39
CA TRP A 12 19.15 -8.70 16.18
C TRP A 12 18.65 -7.46 15.41
N PHE A 13 19.07 -7.33 14.14
CA PHE A 13 18.87 -6.15 13.31
C PHE A 13 17.69 -6.32 12.35
N VAL A 14 16.81 -5.32 12.29
CA VAL A 14 15.82 -5.16 11.21
C VAL A 14 16.21 -3.90 10.44
N TYR A 15 16.79 -4.07 9.25
CA TYR A 15 17.14 -3.00 8.32
C TYR A 15 16.26 -3.12 7.06
N PHE A 16 15.92 -1.99 6.42
CA PHE A 16 16.18 -1.84 4.97
C PHE A 16 16.04 -0.36 4.53
N VAL A 17 17.13 0.21 4.02
CA VAL A 17 17.31 0.81 2.67
C VAL A 17 18.56 1.72 2.69
N SER A 18 19.44 1.53 1.70
CA SER A 18 20.79 2.12 1.49
C SER A 18 21.94 1.56 2.34
N CYS A 19 22.33 0.30 2.10
CA CYS A 19 23.66 -0.17 2.49
C CYS A 19 24.60 -0.01 1.29
N THR A 20 25.35 1.09 1.29
CA THR A 20 26.49 1.32 0.39
C THR A 20 27.59 0.30 0.69
N GLY A 21 27.52 -0.88 0.08
CA GLY A 21 28.54 -1.92 0.14
C GLY A 21 28.35 -2.92 -1.01
N PRO A 22 29.38 -3.20 -1.82
CA PRO A 22 29.25 -4.00 -3.05
C PRO A 22 28.97 -5.50 -2.83
N GLU A 23 28.99 -6.02 -1.60
CA GLU A 23 29.01 -7.46 -1.31
C GLU A 23 27.64 -8.15 -1.21
N TRP A 24 26.53 -7.41 -1.12
CA TRP A 24 25.21 -8.03 -0.86
C TRP A 24 24.62 -8.81 -2.04
N ARG A 25 25.19 -8.67 -3.24
CA ARG A 25 24.72 -9.36 -4.46
C ARG A 25 24.85 -10.89 -4.41
N ASN A 26 25.66 -11.42 -3.49
CA ASN A 26 25.89 -12.86 -3.34
C ASN A 26 24.95 -13.55 -2.34
N TYR A 27 24.09 -12.81 -1.64
CA TYR A 27 23.07 -13.41 -0.78
C TYR A 27 21.82 -13.66 -1.62
N VAL A 28 21.33 -14.90 -1.62
CA VAL A 28 20.13 -15.33 -2.33
C VAL A 28 18.92 -14.52 -1.85
N LEU A 29 18.69 -13.38 -2.51
CA LEU A 29 17.57 -12.47 -2.30
C LEU A 29 16.36 -13.03 -3.03
N ASN A 30 15.80 -14.13 -2.53
CA ASN A 30 14.50 -14.56 -3.00
C ASN A 30 13.44 -13.66 -2.36
N THR A 31 13.02 -12.63 -3.11
CA THR A 31 11.88 -11.78 -2.72
C THR A 31 10.60 -12.49 -3.13
N TRP A 32 9.89 -13.04 -2.17
CA TRP A 32 8.63 -13.75 -2.45
C TRP A 32 7.44 -12.85 -2.13
N SER A 33 6.63 -12.55 -3.15
CA SER A 33 5.29 -12.01 -2.93
C SER A 33 4.38 -13.16 -2.51
N LEU A 34 4.00 -13.19 -1.24
CA LEU A 34 3.12 -14.22 -0.66
C LEU A 34 1.64 -13.99 -0.98
N TYR A 35 1.34 -13.04 -1.88
CA TYR A 35 -0.02 -12.65 -2.22
C TYR A 35 -0.86 -13.79 -2.84
N ASP A 36 -0.22 -14.71 -3.56
CA ASP A 36 -0.92 -15.70 -4.40
C ASP A 36 -1.14 -17.07 -3.70
N ALA A 37 -0.63 -17.24 -2.47
CA ALA A 37 -0.66 -18.54 -1.79
C ALA A 37 -1.98 -18.83 -1.04
N GLY A 38 -2.79 -17.81 -0.73
CA GLY A 38 -4.13 -17.92 -0.17
C GLY A 38 -4.24 -18.91 1.02
N ILE A 39 -5.05 -19.95 0.87
CA ILE A 39 -5.26 -20.97 1.93
C ILE A 39 -3.97 -21.78 2.21
N HIS A 40 -3.04 -21.83 1.25
CA HIS A 40 -1.81 -22.63 1.31
C HIS A 40 -0.60 -21.86 1.85
N ASP A 41 -0.76 -20.59 2.26
CA ASP A 41 0.29 -19.72 2.82
C ASP A 41 1.19 -20.44 3.83
N ARG A 42 0.57 -21.21 4.72
CA ARG A 42 1.26 -21.95 5.77
C ARG A 42 2.27 -22.95 5.19
N VAL A 43 1.84 -23.75 4.22
CA VAL A 43 2.66 -24.83 3.65
C VAL A 43 3.78 -24.23 2.82
N VAL A 44 3.48 -23.18 2.05
CA VAL A 44 4.45 -22.46 1.22
C VAL A 44 5.56 -21.87 2.09
N ILE A 45 5.23 -21.13 3.15
CA ILE A 45 6.24 -20.55 4.06
C ILE A 45 7.10 -21.63 4.71
N MET A 46 6.49 -22.70 5.22
CA MET A 46 7.23 -23.78 5.88
C MET A 46 8.16 -24.51 4.89
N GLY A 47 7.69 -24.78 3.68
CA GLY A 47 8.45 -25.43 2.62
C GLY A 47 9.65 -24.59 2.20
N LEU A 48 9.41 -23.31 1.87
CA LEU A 48 10.45 -22.39 1.41
C LEU A 48 11.53 -22.18 2.48
N LEU A 49 11.14 -21.95 3.74
CA LEU A 49 12.12 -21.76 4.81
C LEU A 49 12.93 -23.02 5.07
N LYS A 50 12.31 -24.20 4.95
CA LYS A 50 13.01 -25.48 5.10
C LYS A 50 14.01 -25.69 3.96
N GLU A 51 13.64 -25.38 2.73
CA GLU A 51 14.54 -25.49 1.57
C GLU A 51 15.74 -24.52 1.68
N VAL A 52 15.50 -23.28 2.08
CA VAL A 52 16.57 -22.29 2.27
C VAL A 52 17.48 -22.68 3.44
N ALA A 53 16.92 -23.24 4.53
CA ALA A 53 17.70 -23.71 5.66
C ALA A 53 18.51 -24.99 5.35
N GLN A 54 18.01 -25.86 4.47
CA GLN A 54 18.66 -27.13 4.13
C GLN A 54 19.68 -27.02 3.00
N SER A 55 19.52 -26.06 2.09
CA SER A 55 20.52 -25.78 1.06
C SER A 55 21.85 -25.43 1.76
N HIS A 56 22.91 -26.20 1.52
CA HIS A 56 24.24 -25.85 2.02
C HIS A 56 24.88 -24.85 1.05
N SER A 57 25.39 -23.72 1.54
CA SER A 57 26.28 -22.86 0.76
C SER A 57 27.62 -23.58 0.62
N LEU A 58 28.04 -23.83 -0.62
CA LEU A 58 29.32 -24.45 -0.95
C LEU A 58 30.51 -23.49 -0.77
N ASP A 59 30.27 -22.22 -0.44
CA ASP A 59 31.29 -21.18 -0.31
C ASP A 59 31.63 -20.87 1.15
N THR A 60 32.81 -21.34 1.58
CA THR A 60 33.38 -21.22 2.93
C THR A 60 33.88 -19.81 3.30
N SER A 61 33.59 -18.78 2.51
CA SER A 61 34.27 -17.47 2.61
C SER A 61 33.43 -16.34 3.22
N HIS A 62 32.11 -16.50 3.40
CA HIS A 62 31.25 -15.45 3.94
C HIS A 62 30.29 -16.02 5.01
N LYS A 63 30.14 -15.25 6.11
CA LYS A 63 29.30 -15.46 7.32
C LYS A 63 28.30 -16.63 7.29
N ASP A 64 28.32 -17.42 8.35
CA ASP A 64 27.53 -18.66 8.59
C ASP A 64 25.99 -18.54 8.61
N PHE A 65 25.40 -17.43 8.16
CA PHE A 65 23.95 -17.24 8.18
C PHE A 65 23.39 -16.74 6.85
N LYS A 66 22.23 -17.26 6.48
CA LYS A 66 21.45 -16.82 5.32
C LYS A 66 20.46 -15.74 5.71
N VAL A 67 20.13 -14.85 4.79
CA VAL A 67 19.11 -13.82 5.01
C VAL A 67 17.92 -14.09 4.11
N VAL A 68 16.73 -14.15 4.69
CA VAL A 68 15.46 -14.33 3.96
C VAL A 68 14.59 -13.09 4.17
N VAL A 69 14.16 -12.48 3.07
CA VAL A 69 13.27 -11.32 3.09
C VAL A 69 11.86 -11.78 2.73
N LEU A 70 10.92 -11.61 3.67
CA LEU A 70 9.50 -11.87 3.46
C LEU A 70 8.77 -10.54 3.31
N THR A 71 8.12 -10.33 2.18
CA THR A 71 7.33 -9.13 1.90
C THR A 71 5.85 -9.37 2.15
N GLU A 72 5.12 -8.31 2.54
CA GLU A 72 3.67 -8.32 2.77
C GLU A 72 3.19 -9.32 3.85
N VAL A 73 3.99 -9.45 4.91
CA VAL A 73 3.72 -10.39 6.03
C VAL A 73 2.38 -10.11 6.73
N ASP A 74 1.87 -8.87 6.63
CA ASP A 74 0.58 -8.46 7.18
C ASP A 74 -0.64 -9.04 6.44
N ARG A 75 -0.44 -9.59 5.24
CA ARG A 75 -1.49 -10.30 4.48
C ARG A 75 -1.60 -11.77 4.85
N LEU A 76 -0.61 -12.32 5.57
CA LEU A 76 -0.60 -13.72 5.97
C LEU A 76 -1.69 -14.05 6.99
N THR A 77 -2.30 -15.22 6.81
CA THR A 77 -3.24 -15.79 7.79
C THR A 77 -2.59 -15.98 9.16
N LYS A 78 -3.40 -15.90 10.23
CA LYS A 78 -2.90 -16.07 11.61
C LYS A 78 -2.20 -17.42 11.82
N ASP A 79 -2.73 -18.47 11.20
CA ASP A 79 -2.14 -19.81 11.25
C ASP A 79 -0.77 -19.89 10.56
N ALA A 80 -0.63 -19.22 9.42
CA ALA A 80 0.65 -19.07 8.73
C ALA A 80 1.65 -18.27 9.57
N GLN A 81 1.22 -17.19 10.22
CA GLN A 81 2.07 -16.43 11.15
C GLN A 81 2.52 -17.29 12.36
N HIS A 82 1.64 -18.12 12.91
CA HIS A 82 2.00 -19.06 13.97
C HIS A 82 3.00 -20.13 13.50
N ALA A 83 2.87 -20.62 12.27
CA ALA A 83 3.82 -21.54 11.66
C ALA A 83 5.17 -20.85 11.43
N LEU A 84 5.18 -19.64 10.87
CA LEU A 84 6.37 -18.82 10.68
C LEU A 84 7.13 -18.64 11.99
N ARG A 85 6.44 -18.31 13.09
CA ARG A 85 7.04 -18.21 14.43
C ARG A 85 7.77 -19.48 14.83
N ARG A 86 7.19 -20.67 14.62
CA ARG A 86 7.84 -21.95 14.97
C ARG A 86 9.10 -22.17 14.13
N THR A 87 9.03 -21.86 12.84
CA THR A 87 10.15 -22.00 11.90
C THR A 87 11.28 -21.01 12.21
N MET A 88 10.95 -19.78 12.63
CA MET A 88 11.91 -18.79 13.11
C MET A 88 12.70 -19.29 14.32
N GLU A 89 12.03 -19.92 15.28
CA GLU A 89 12.65 -20.49 16.47
C GLU A 89 13.56 -21.68 16.12
N LEU A 90 13.16 -22.53 15.17
CA LEU A 90 13.91 -23.73 14.78
C LEU A 90 15.21 -23.40 14.02
N TYR A 91 15.20 -22.37 13.16
CA TYR A 91 16.30 -22.05 12.25
C TYR A 91 17.02 -20.73 12.56
N THR A 92 16.93 -20.24 13.81
CA THR A 92 17.61 -18.99 14.24
C THR A 92 19.13 -19.02 14.03
N GLY A 93 19.76 -20.20 14.14
CA GLY A 93 21.21 -20.34 13.97
C GLY A 93 21.68 -20.26 12.52
N THR A 94 20.85 -20.68 11.57
CA THR A 94 21.22 -20.83 10.14
C THR A 94 20.63 -19.73 9.26
N CYS A 95 19.48 -19.17 9.65
CA CYS A 95 18.73 -18.20 8.85
C CYS A 95 18.30 -16.98 9.69
N ARG A 96 18.53 -15.77 9.15
CA ARG A 96 18.00 -14.50 9.64
C ARG A 96 16.84 -14.05 8.76
N LEU A 97 15.78 -13.57 9.38
CA LEU A 97 14.54 -13.18 8.70
C LEU A 97 14.31 -11.68 8.76
N ILE A 98 13.99 -11.09 7.61
CA ILE A 98 13.57 -9.70 7.47
C ILE A 98 12.11 -9.72 7.06
N LEU A 99 11.25 -9.18 7.91
CA LEU A 99 9.81 -9.13 7.70
C LEU A 99 9.42 -7.71 7.29
N VAL A 100 8.94 -7.54 6.06
CA VAL A 100 8.43 -6.26 5.56
C VAL A 100 6.90 -6.28 5.66
N CYS A 101 6.33 -5.33 6.38
CA CYS A 101 4.90 -5.19 6.56
C CYS A 101 4.48 -3.71 6.55
N ASN A 102 3.28 -3.43 6.04
CA ASN A 102 2.74 -2.07 6.00
C ASN A 102 1.98 -1.71 7.29
N SER A 103 1.41 -2.71 7.96
CA SER A 103 0.60 -2.50 9.15
C SER A 103 0.97 -3.49 10.25
N THR A 104 1.60 -2.99 11.32
CA THR A 104 2.01 -3.83 12.46
C THR A 104 0.81 -4.37 13.24
N SER A 105 -0.36 -3.73 13.17
CA SER A 105 -1.58 -4.16 13.87
C SER A 105 -2.05 -5.56 13.49
N LYS A 106 -1.80 -6.00 12.25
CA LYS A 106 -2.19 -7.33 11.75
C LYS A 106 -1.23 -8.45 12.16
N LEU A 107 -0.08 -8.13 12.73
CA LEU A 107 0.92 -9.12 13.16
C LEU A 107 0.62 -9.66 14.56
N ILE A 108 0.78 -10.97 14.74
CA ILE A 108 0.66 -11.62 16.05
C ILE A 108 1.72 -11.08 17.04
N PRO A 109 1.36 -10.87 18.33
CA PRO A 109 2.31 -10.38 19.34
C PRO A 109 3.57 -11.24 19.48
N ALA A 110 3.46 -12.54 19.24
CA ALA A 110 4.59 -13.46 19.34
C ALA A 110 5.71 -13.15 18.33
N ILE A 111 5.39 -12.72 17.11
CA ILE A 111 6.38 -12.28 16.13
C ILE A 111 6.96 -10.93 16.57
N LYS A 112 6.12 -9.97 16.99
CA LYS A 112 6.57 -8.65 17.46
C LYS A 112 7.57 -8.74 18.59
N SER A 113 7.38 -9.66 19.55
CA SER A 113 8.29 -9.85 20.67
C SER A 113 9.67 -10.39 20.30
N ARG A 114 9.81 -11.01 19.11
CA ARG A 114 11.05 -11.65 18.63
C ARG A 114 11.78 -10.81 17.59
N CYS A 115 11.12 -9.80 17.04
CA CYS A 115 11.66 -8.94 15.97
C CYS A 115 11.94 -7.54 16.49
N LEU A 116 13.00 -6.91 15.98
CA LEU A 116 13.21 -5.48 16.17
C LEU A 116 12.21 -4.70 15.33
N ALA A 117 11.37 -3.90 15.98
CA ALA A 117 10.42 -3.05 15.27
C ALA A 117 11.12 -1.77 14.80
N VAL A 118 11.42 -1.69 13.50
CA VAL A 118 11.88 -0.45 12.86
C VAL A 118 10.73 0.18 12.08
N ARG A 119 10.38 1.42 12.45
CA ARG A 119 9.35 2.21 11.78
C ARG A 119 9.99 3.15 10.78
N ILE A 120 9.65 2.99 9.50
CA ILE A 120 10.07 3.88 8.43
C ILE A 120 8.91 4.85 8.15
N PRO A 121 9.00 6.13 8.50
CA PRO A 121 7.98 7.10 8.13
C PRO A 121 8.02 7.38 6.62
N ALA A 122 6.88 7.79 6.06
CA ALA A 122 6.86 8.32 4.69
C ALA A 122 7.69 9.62 4.63
N PRO A 123 8.46 9.83 3.56
CA PRO A 123 9.31 11.01 3.42
C PRO A 123 8.49 12.30 3.38
N THR A 124 9.12 13.40 3.76
CA THR A 124 8.52 14.73 3.62
C THR A 124 8.49 15.17 2.15
N ILE A 125 7.67 16.18 1.84
CA ILE A 125 7.57 16.72 0.48
C ILE A 125 8.94 17.26 0.02
N ASP A 126 9.66 17.94 0.91
CA ASP A 126 10.99 18.51 0.62
C ASP A 126 12.05 17.41 0.38
N GLU A 127 11.99 16.32 1.15
CA GLU A 127 12.85 15.14 0.92
C GLU A 127 12.56 14.49 -0.44
N ILE A 128 11.28 14.37 -0.82
CA ILE A 128 10.90 13.84 -2.14
C ILE A 128 11.44 14.74 -3.25
N CYS A 129 11.27 16.07 -3.14
CA CYS A 129 11.82 17.01 -4.11
C CYS A 129 13.35 16.89 -4.23
N SER A 130 14.05 16.74 -3.11
CA SER A 130 15.51 16.55 -3.08
C SER A 130 15.94 15.27 -3.81
N VAL A 131 15.20 14.17 -3.60
CA VAL A 131 15.45 12.90 -4.31
C VAL A 131 15.15 13.02 -5.80
N LEU A 132 14.06 13.70 -6.18
CA LEU A 132 13.73 13.93 -7.60
C LEU A 132 14.82 14.74 -8.29
N GLN A 133 15.27 15.85 -7.70
CA GLN A 133 16.39 16.64 -8.23
C GLN A 133 17.67 15.81 -8.36
N TYR A 134 17.98 14.97 -7.37
CA TYR A 134 19.14 14.08 -7.42
C TYR A 134 19.07 13.05 -8.55
N VAL A 135 17.90 12.42 -8.74
CA VAL A 135 17.68 11.45 -9.84
C VAL A 135 17.82 12.15 -11.19
N CYS A 136 17.23 13.33 -11.34
CA CYS A 136 17.31 14.09 -12.58
C CYS A 136 18.73 14.56 -12.88
N HIS A 137 19.47 15.03 -11.87
CA HIS A 137 20.86 15.40 -12.04
C HIS A 137 21.72 14.22 -12.52
N LYS A 138 21.48 13.01 -11.99
CA LYS A 138 22.15 11.78 -12.46
C LYS A 138 21.82 11.41 -13.90
N GLU A 139 20.57 11.60 -14.30
CA GLU A 139 20.10 11.38 -15.68
C GLU A 139 20.43 12.54 -16.63
N SER A 140 21.21 13.53 -16.18
CA SER A 140 21.55 14.75 -16.95
C SER A 140 20.32 15.56 -17.38
N LEU A 141 19.29 15.58 -16.54
CA LEU A 141 18.03 16.29 -16.72
C LEU A 141 17.90 17.45 -15.73
N THR A 142 17.29 18.55 -16.17
CA THR A 142 16.96 19.71 -15.32
C THR A 142 15.46 19.79 -15.09
N ILE A 143 15.02 19.62 -13.84
CA ILE A 143 13.61 19.77 -13.44
C ILE A 143 13.43 21.09 -12.70
N PRO A 144 12.39 21.88 -13.02
CA PRO A 144 12.05 23.07 -12.24
C PRO A 144 11.43 22.69 -10.88
N ASP A 145 11.77 23.46 -9.85
CA ASP A 145 11.35 23.20 -8.47
C ASP A 145 9.82 23.24 -8.29
N THR A 146 9.14 24.06 -9.10
CA THR A 146 7.69 24.18 -9.14
C THR A 146 7.04 22.84 -9.55
N LEU A 147 7.57 22.22 -10.61
CA LEU A 147 7.10 20.91 -11.07
C LEU A 147 7.44 19.81 -10.07
N ALA A 148 8.64 19.82 -9.48
CA ALA A 148 9.04 18.83 -8.48
C ALA A 148 8.11 18.84 -7.25
N LYS A 149 7.68 20.03 -6.79
CA LYS A 149 6.71 20.17 -5.69
C LYS A 149 5.33 19.63 -6.07
N ARG A 150 4.83 19.95 -7.27
CA ARG A 150 3.55 19.41 -7.78
C ARG A 150 3.56 17.88 -7.87
N ILE A 151 4.65 17.29 -8.36
CA ILE A 151 4.82 15.82 -8.39
C ILE A 151 4.82 15.25 -6.98
N ALA A 152 5.54 15.88 -6.04
CA ALA A 152 5.61 15.42 -4.65
C ALA A 152 4.24 15.48 -3.95
N GLU A 153 3.46 16.54 -4.15
CA GLU A 153 2.08 16.66 -3.65
C GLU A 153 1.17 15.57 -4.25
N LYS A 154 1.20 15.39 -5.57
CA LYS A 154 0.38 14.39 -6.28
C LYS A 154 0.75 12.95 -5.95
N SER A 155 1.99 12.72 -5.50
CA SER A 155 2.46 11.39 -5.10
C SER A 155 1.92 10.90 -3.75
N GLU A 156 1.20 11.73 -2.99
CA GLU A 156 0.68 11.39 -1.66
C GLU A 156 1.77 10.83 -0.70
N ARG A 157 2.98 11.41 -0.75
CA ARG A 157 4.17 10.96 0.00
C ARG A 157 4.68 9.56 -0.36
N ASN A 158 4.35 9.05 -1.55
CA ASN A 158 4.88 7.80 -2.08
C ASN A 158 6.04 8.08 -3.04
N LEU A 159 7.27 7.81 -2.61
CA LEU A 159 8.47 8.05 -3.41
C LEU A 159 8.49 7.25 -4.72
N ARG A 160 7.97 6.01 -4.71
CA ARG A 160 7.88 5.19 -5.93
C ARG A 160 6.94 5.85 -6.94
N LYS A 161 5.75 6.31 -6.47
CA LYS A 161 4.80 7.05 -7.32
C LYS A 161 5.42 8.34 -7.84
N ALA A 162 6.14 9.09 -7.00
CA ALA A 162 6.79 10.34 -7.41
C ALA A 162 7.81 10.14 -8.55
N ILE A 163 8.66 9.12 -8.45
CA ILE A 163 9.67 8.81 -9.49
C ILE A 163 8.99 8.37 -10.79
N LEU A 164 7.98 7.50 -10.71
CA LEU A 164 7.22 7.04 -11.88
C LEU A 164 6.46 8.19 -12.57
N LEU A 165 5.88 9.11 -11.79
CA LEU A 165 5.23 10.31 -12.32
C LEU A 165 6.25 11.24 -13.01
N CYS A 166 7.43 11.40 -12.41
CA CYS A 166 8.52 12.17 -13.01
C CYS A 166 8.96 11.59 -14.36
N GLU A 167 9.08 10.27 -14.45
CA GLU A 167 9.38 9.56 -15.70
C GLU A 167 8.26 9.72 -16.73
N ALA A 168 7.00 9.59 -16.32
CA ALA A 168 5.85 9.80 -17.19
C ALA A 168 5.79 11.24 -17.75
N CYS A 169 6.06 12.25 -16.92
CA CYS A 169 6.19 13.64 -17.37
C CYS A 169 7.28 13.79 -18.44
N ARG A 170 8.44 13.15 -18.24
CA ARG A 170 9.58 13.20 -19.17
C ARG A 170 9.26 12.59 -20.53
N VAL A 171 8.49 11.50 -20.55
CA VAL A 171 8.06 10.80 -21.76
C VAL A 171 7.02 11.63 -22.53
N GLN A 172 6.09 12.27 -21.82
CA GLN A 172 5.04 13.08 -22.44
C GLN A 172 5.60 14.35 -23.08
N GLN A 173 6.48 15.07 -22.37
CA GLN A 173 7.02 16.33 -22.85
C GLN A 173 8.42 16.58 -22.29
N TYR A 174 9.34 16.97 -23.17
CA TYR A 174 10.66 17.46 -22.82
C TYR A 174 11.09 18.56 -23.78
N PRO A 175 11.72 19.67 -23.32
CA PRO A 175 12.13 20.01 -21.94
C PRO A 175 11.00 20.15 -20.93
N PHE A 176 11.31 20.00 -19.64
CA PHE A 176 10.33 20.20 -18.57
C PHE A 176 9.91 21.67 -18.51
N ASN A 177 8.61 21.91 -18.37
CA ASN A 177 8.04 23.24 -18.18
C ASN A 177 7.39 23.35 -16.80
N ASP A 178 7.40 24.54 -16.22
CA ASP A 178 6.78 24.83 -14.91
C ASP A 178 5.27 24.54 -14.91
N ASP A 179 4.59 24.79 -16.03
CA ASP A 179 3.14 24.59 -16.19
C ASP A 179 2.76 23.23 -16.79
N GLN A 180 3.71 22.29 -16.83
CA GLN A 180 3.42 20.95 -17.32
C GLN A 180 2.39 20.26 -16.41
N VAL A 181 1.34 19.71 -17.03
CA VAL A 181 0.34 18.90 -16.34
C VAL A 181 0.97 17.54 -16.04
N VAL A 182 0.97 17.15 -14.75
CA VAL A 182 1.43 15.83 -14.35
C VAL A 182 0.35 14.81 -14.75
N PRO A 183 0.65 13.74 -15.51
CA PRO A 183 -0.34 12.75 -15.87
C PRO A 183 -0.88 12.04 -14.62
N ASP A 184 -2.16 11.70 -14.63
CA ASP A 184 -2.78 10.82 -13.65
C ASP A 184 -2.65 9.35 -14.10
N CYS A 185 -2.81 8.42 -13.17
CA CYS A 185 -2.91 7.01 -13.55
C CYS A 185 -4.31 6.77 -14.13
N GLU A 186 -4.40 6.03 -15.24
CA GLU A 186 -5.67 5.78 -15.94
C GLU A 186 -6.77 5.22 -15.02
N TRP A 187 -6.41 4.31 -14.11
CA TRP A 187 -7.36 3.75 -13.14
C TRP A 187 -7.83 4.75 -12.08
N GLU A 188 -7.03 5.78 -11.76
CA GLU A 188 -7.42 6.87 -10.84
C GLU A 188 -8.43 7.80 -11.52
N ASP A 189 -8.22 8.12 -12.80
CA ASP A 189 -9.16 8.92 -13.59
C ASP A 189 -10.48 8.18 -13.79
N PHE A 190 -10.42 6.89 -14.14
CA PHE A 190 -11.62 6.05 -14.28
C PHE A 190 -12.43 5.96 -12.97
N LEU A 191 -11.76 5.91 -11.82
CA LEU A 191 -12.42 5.96 -10.51
C LEU A 191 -13.05 7.32 -10.22
N ARG A 192 -12.39 8.42 -10.62
CA ARG A 192 -12.94 9.78 -10.48
C ARG A 192 -14.18 9.96 -11.34
N GLU A 193 -14.16 9.47 -12.58
CA GLU A 193 -15.33 9.43 -13.44
C GLU A 193 -16.45 8.61 -12.81
N THR A 194 -16.13 7.42 -12.29
CA THR A 194 -17.10 6.56 -11.60
C THR A 194 -17.72 7.26 -10.39
N ALA A 195 -16.94 7.99 -9.59
CA ALA A 195 -17.44 8.79 -8.47
C ALA A 195 -18.36 9.92 -8.95
N ALA A 196 -17.99 10.63 -10.01
CA ALA A 196 -18.84 11.67 -10.61
C ALA A 196 -20.17 11.10 -11.10
N MET A 197 -20.16 9.90 -11.71
CA MET A 197 -21.38 9.22 -12.15
C MET A 197 -22.35 8.93 -10.99
N ILE A 198 -21.81 8.56 -9.82
CA ILE A 198 -22.59 8.27 -8.59
C ILE A 198 -23.22 9.55 -8.03
N ILE A 199 -22.51 10.68 -8.11
CA ILE A 199 -22.96 11.98 -7.60
C ILE A 199 -24.02 12.62 -8.51
N THR A 200 -23.88 12.48 -9.83
CA THR A 200 -24.78 13.12 -10.79
C THR A 200 -26.18 12.51 -10.80
N GLU A 201 -26.31 11.18 -10.69
CA GLU A 201 -27.62 10.52 -10.77
C GLU A 201 -27.74 9.33 -9.80
N GLN A 202 -28.77 9.36 -8.95
CA GLN A 202 -29.10 8.29 -7.99
C GLN A 202 -30.24 7.39 -8.49
N SER A 203 -30.06 6.74 -9.64
CA SER A 203 -31.04 5.81 -10.22
C SER A 203 -30.54 4.35 -10.27
N PRO A 204 -31.44 3.34 -10.26
CA PRO A 204 -31.04 1.94 -10.39
C PRO A 204 -30.32 1.62 -11.71
N LYS A 205 -30.63 2.37 -12.78
CA LYS A 205 -29.94 2.23 -14.07
C LYS A 205 -28.47 2.67 -13.95
N ARG A 206 -28.23 3.81 -13.31
CA ARG A 206 -26.87 4.32 -13.06
C ARG A 206 -26.06 3.39 -12.17
N LEU A 207 -26.68 2.78 -11.17
CA LEU A 207 -26.04 1.77 -10.32
C LEU A 207 -25.56 0.55 -11.14
N LEU A 208 -26.31 0.12 -12.15
CA LEU A 208 -25.92 -0.97 -13.04
C LEU A 208 -24.67 -0.61 -13.89
N GLU A 209 -24.59 0.63 -14.37
CA GLU A 209 -23.42 1.13 -15.10
C GLU A 209 -22.19 1.21 -14.19
N VAL A 210 -22.34 1.75 -12.98
CA VAL A 210 -21.26 1.82 -11.97
C VAL A 210 -20.78 0.41 -11.60
N ARG A 211 -21.68 -0.56 -11.52
CA ARG A 211 -21.29 -1.97 -11.31
C ARG A 211 -20.43 -2.50 -12.46
N GLY A 212 -20.72 -2.12 -13.71
CA GLY A 212 -19.87 -2.43 -14.87
C GLY A 212 -18.44 -1.90 -14.70
N HIS A 213 -18.31 -0.64 -14.27
CA HIS A 213 -17.02 -0.01 -13.99
C HIS A 213 -16.23 -0.74 -12.89
N TYR A 214 -16.91 -1.16 -11.81
CA TYR A 214 -16.25 -1.98 -10.79
C TYR A 214 -15.75 -3.32 -11.30
N TYR A 215 -16.49 -3.98 -12.21
CA TYR A 215 -16.02 -5.22 -12.81
C TYR A 215 -14.76 -5.02 -13.65
N GLU A 216 -14.69 -3.94 -14.42
CA GLU A 216 -13.51 -3.60 -15.22
C GLU A 216 -12.28 -3.38 -14.33
N LEU A 217 -12.43 -2.58 -13.27
CA LEU A 217 -11.36 -2.34 -12.29
C LEU A 217 -10.89 -3.63 -11.60
N LEU A 218 -11.82 -4.51 -11.21
CA LEU A 218 -11.49 -5.79 -10.61
C LEU A 218 -10.82 -6.75 -11.61
N THR A 219 -11.19 -6.67 -12.89
CA THR A 219 -10.57 -7.46 -13.97
C THR A 219 -9.11 -7.02 -14.18
N HIS A 220 -8.82 -5.74 -14.03
CA HIS A 220 -7.46 -5.19 -14.02
C HIS A 220 -6.65 -5.48 -12.74
N CYS A 221 -7.15 -6.37 -11.87
CA CYS A 221 -6.46 -6.80 -10.65
C CYS A 221 -6.17 -5.68 -9.65
N ILE A 222 -6.97 -4.61 -9.66
CA ILE A 222 -6.88 -3.54 -8.67
C ILE A 222 -7.51 -4.03 -7.36
N SER A 223 -6.78 -3.87 -6.26
CA SER A 223 -7.27 -4.32 -4.95
C SER A 223 -8.56 -3.59 -4.56
N PRO A 224 -9.59 -4.31 -4.09
CA PRO A 224 -10.85 -3.69 -3.65
C PRO A 224 -10.67 -2.64 -2.56
N ASP A 225 -9.67 -2.81 -1.69
CA ASP A 225 -9.36 -1.83 -0.65
C ASP A 225 -8.96 -0.47 -1.23
N ILE A 226 -8.22 -0.48 -2.34
CA ILE A 226 -7.78 0.74 -3.04
C ILE A 226 -8.99 1.41 -3.68
N ILE A 227 -9.86 0.62 -4.32
CA ILE A 227 -11.11 1.09 -4.93
C ILE A 227 -11.99 1.75 -3.86
N PHE A 228 -12.25 1.08 -2.74
CA PHE A 228 -13.03 1.64 -1.62
C PHE A 228 -12.45 2.96 -1.11
N LYS A 229 -11.14 3.00 -0.83
CA LYS A 229 -10.48 4.19 -0.29
C LYS A 229 -10.57 5.36 -1.27
N ARG A 230 -10.35 5.12 -2.57
CA ARG A 230 -10.33 6.19 -3.56
C ARG A 230 -11.73 6.75 -3.82
N ILE A 231 -12.72 5.87 -3.99
CA ILE A 231 -14.12 6.29 -4.16
C ILE A 231 -14.59 7.07 -2.94
N LEU A 232 -14.30 6.58 -1.72
CA LEU A 232 -14.66 7.30 -0.51
C LEU A 232 -14.08 8.72 -0.50
N ASN A 233 -12.78 8.88 -0.83
CA ASN A 233 -12.15 10.19 -0.85
C ASN A 233 -12.82 11.15 -1.86
N GLU A 234 -13.15 10.67 -3.06
CA GLU A 234 -13.82 11.47 -4.10
C GLU A 234 -15.28 11.81 -3.71
N LEU A 235 -16.01 10.87 -3.08
CA LEU A 235 -17.37 11.11 -2.59
C LEU A 235 -17.38 12.11 -1.42
N VAL A 236 -16.47 11.95 -0.45
CA VAL A 236 -16.34 12.81 0.73
C VAL A 236 -15.92 14.24 0.37
N ALA A 237 -15.21 14.43 -0.75
CA ALA A 237 -14.88 15.76 -1.26
C ALA A 237 -16.14 16.55 -1.65
N ASN A 238 -17.21 15.87 -2.09
CA ASN A 238 -18.45 16.47 -2.60
C ASN A 238 -19.62 16.47 -1.60
N CYS A 239 -19.44 15.92 -0.39
CA CYS A 239 -20.49 15.85 0.64
C CYS A 239 -20.40 17.00 1.66
N ASP A 240 -21.48 17.26 2.40
CA ASP A 240 -21.48 18.17 3.57
C ASP A 240 -20.98 17.50 4.86
N GLY A 241 -20.56 18.29 5.84
CA GLY A 241 -19.84 17.81 7.04
C GLY A 241 -20.56 16.71 7.85
N THR A 242 -21.88 16.77 7.99
CA THR A 242 -22.69 15.72 8.67
C THR A 242 -22.72 14.43 7.84
N LEU A 243 -22.98 14.57 6.54
CA LEU A 243 -23.02 13.46 5.60
C LEU A 243 -21.66 12.76 5.47
N LYS A 244 -20.54 13.51 5.54
CA LYS A 244 -19.19 12.95 5.53
C LYS A 244 -18.98 11.94 6.65
N ALA A 245 -19.47 12.22 7.86
CA ALA A 245 -19.31 11.32 9.01
C ALA A 245 -20.06 9.99 8.79
N GLU A 246 -21.31 10.07 8.33
CA GLU A 246 -22.13 8.89 8.08
C GLU A 246 -21.57 8.04 6.92
N VAL A 247 -21.19 8.68 5.81
CA VAL A 247 -20.61 7.99 4.64
C VAL A 247 -19.29 7.32 5.00
N THR A 248 -18.45 7.97 5.80
CA THR A 248 -17.18 7.39 6.27
C THR A 248 -17.43 6.17 7.16
N GLN A 249 -18.42 6.23 8.05
CA GLN A 249 -18.78 5.09 8.90
C GLN A 249 -19.29 3.91 8.07
N LEU A 250 -20.13 4.17 7.07
CA LEU A 250 -20.64 3.15 6.16
C LEU A 250 -19.51 2.51 5.35
N ALA A 251 -18.62 3.32 4.78
CA ALA A 251 -17.48 2.82 4.03
C ALA A 251 -16.58 1.92 4.90
N ALA A 252 -16.31 2.32 6.15
CA ALA A 252 -15.54 1.51 7.08
C ALA A 252 -16.21 0.15 7.37
N GLN A 253 -17.55 0.11 7.51
CA GLN A 253 -18.30 -1.13 7.71
C GLN A 253 -18.23 -2.05 6.49
N TYR A 254 -18.51 -1.54 5.29
CA TYR A 254 -18.49 -2.35 4.06
C TYR A 254 -17.08 -2.81 3.70
N GLN A 255 -16.05 -1.99 3.94
CA GLN A 255 -14.66 -2.40 3.75
C GLN A 255 -14.29 -3.55 4.68
N ALA A 256 -14.65 -3.47 5.97
CA ALA A 256 -14.39 -4.55 6.92
C ALA A 256 -15.11 -5.85 6.53
N GLN A 257 -16.36 -5.75 6.04
CA GLN A 257 -17.11 -6.90 5.53
C GLN A 257 -16.49 -7.49 4.26
N SER A 258 -15.96 -6.65 3.36
CA SER A 258 -15.30 -7.09 2.14
C SER A 258 -14.05 -7.93 2.40
N GLN A 259 -13.38 -7.72 3.54
CA GLN A 259 -12.22 -8.52 3.96
C GLN A 259 -12.62 -9.91 4.49
N LEU A 260 -13.86 -10.06 4.95
CA LEU A 260 -14.41 -11.34 5.42
C LEU A 260 -15.09 -12.12 4.29
N GLY A 261 -15.60 -11.41 3.28
CA GLY A 261 -16.27 -11.97 2.11
C GLY A 261 -15.29 -12.45 1.02
N SER A 262 -15.75 -13.37 0.19
CA SER A 262 -14.99 -13.85 -0.98
C SER A 262 -15.17 -12.99 -2.22
N LYS A 263 -16.31 -12.30 -2.35
CA LYS A 263 -16.68 -11.51 -3.53
C LYS A 263 -16.78 -10.03 -3.17
N ALA A 264 -15.70 -9.30 -3.40
CA ALA A 264 -15.62 -7.86 -3.10
C ALA A 264 -16.67 -7.01 -3.84
N ILE A 265 -17.09 -7.44 -5.04
CA ILE A 265 -18.08 -6.73 -5.86
C ILE A 265 -19.40 -6.50 -5.13
N PHE A 266 -19.87 -7.47 -4.34
CA PHE A 266 -21.14 -7.34 -3.61
C PHE A 266 -21.08 -6.24 -2.56
N HIS A 267 -19.93 -6.09 -1.90
CA HIS A 267 -19.72 -5.06 -0.89
C HIS A 267 -19.56 -3.68 -1.52
N LEU A 268 -18.87 -3.58 -2.67
CA LEU A 268 -18.72 -2.33 -3.44
C LEU A 268 -20.07 -1.82 -3.96
N GLU A 269 -20.86 -2.72 -4.55
CA GLU A 269 -22.21 -2.42 -5.04
C GLU A 269 -23.14 -2.02 -3.89
N ALA A 270 -23.15 -2.78 -2.80
CA ALA A 270 -23.97 -2.47 -1.62
C ALA A 270 -23.61 -1.12 -0.98
N PHE A 271 -22.31 -0.80 -0.88
CA PHE A 271 -21.85 0.50 -0.41
C PHE A 271 -22.38 1.63 -1.31
N THR A 272 -22.21 1.48 -2.63
CA THR A 272 -22.64 2.49 -3.60
C THR A 272 -24.15 2.69 -3.58
N ALA A 273 -24.93 1.61 -3.54
CA ALA A 273 -26.39 1.67 -3.46
C ALA A 273 -26.85 2.38 -2.18
N LYS A 274 -26.20 2.09 -1.04
CA LYS A 274 -26.53 2.73 0.23
C LYS A 274 -26.12 4.21 0.26
N PHE A 275 -24.97 4.55 -0.32
CA PHE A 275 -24.56 5.93 -0.52
C PHE A 275 -25.56 6.70 -1.39
N MET A 276 -25.95 6.15 -2.55
CA MET A 276 -26.92 6.78 -3.45
C MET A 276 -28.25 7.06 -2.75
N ARG A 277 -28.72 6.14 -1.89
CA ARG A 277 -29.94 6.34 -1.10
C ARG A 277 -29.80 7.52 -0.13
N ILE A 278 -28.74 7.56 0.66
CA ILE A 278 -28.54 8.60 1.68
C ILE A 278 -28.31 9.95 1.02
N TYR A 279 -27.50 9.99 -0.04
CA TYR A 279 -27.23 11.20 -0.80
C TYR A 279 -28.51 11.77 -1.43
N LYS A 280 -29.38 10.90 -1.96
CA LYS A 280 -30.68 11.32 -2.50
C LYS A 280 -31.61 11.89 -1.43
N GLN A 281 -31.70 11.22 -0.27
CA GLN A 281 -32.51 11.73 0.86
C GLN A 281 -32.01 13.10 1.34
N PHE A 282 -30.69 13.27 1.40
CA PHE A 282 -30.08 14.55 1.75
C PHE A 282 -30.40 15.66 0.75
N LEU A 283 -30.37 15.36 -0.55
CA LEU A 283 -30.76 16.33 -1.58
C LEU A 283 -32.24 16.70 -1.49
N GLU A 284 -33.12 15.73 -1.23
CA GLU A 284 -34.56 15.94 -1.05
C GLU A 284 -34.85 16.81 0.19
N GLU A 285 -34.23 16.51 1.33
CA GLU A 285 -34.34 17.32 2.56
C GLU A 285 -33.78 18.74 2.38
N GLY A 286 -32.68 18.88 1.62
CA GLY A 286 -32.11 20.17 1.25
C GLY A 286 -33.06 21.02 0.38
N LEU A 287 -33.71 20.40 -0.60
CA LEU A 287 -34.72 21.04 -1.45
C LEU A 287 -35.97 21.46 -0.65
N GLU A 288 -36.44 20.61 0.27
CA GLU A 288 -37.55 20.95 1.18
C GLU A 288 -37.21 22.12 2.11
N SER A 289 -35.96 22.22 2.56
CA SER A 289 -35.49 23.34 3.40
C SER A 289 -35.35 24.69 2.67
N MET A 290 -35.22 24.66 1.33
CA MET A 290 -35.09 25.86 0.49
C MET A 290 -36.41 26.37 -0.10
N GLY A 291 -37.53 25.68 0.14
CA GLY A 291 -38.87 26.20 -0.12
C GLY A 291 -39.24 26.37 -1.59
N PHE A 292 -39.85 25.32 -2.15
CA PHE A 292 -41.02 25.44 -3.01
C PHE A 292 -42.12 24.54 -2.45
#